data_AF-A0A8H4WIS6-F1
#
_entry.id   AF-A0A8H4WIS6-F1
#
_cell.length_a   1.000
_cell.length_b   1.000
_cell.length_c   1.000
_cell.angle_alpha   90.00
_cell.angle_beta   90.00
_cell.angle_gamma   90.00
#
_symmetry.space_group_name_H-M   'P 1'
#
loop_
_entity.id
_entity.type
_entity.pdbx_description
1 polymer ?
#
loop_
_entity_poly.entity_id
_entity_poly.type
_entity_poly.pdbx_seq_one_letter_code
_entity_poly.pdbx_strand_id
1 'polypeptide(L)'
;MTESQSDVEVFLEDLPPSTNRYTYEGKEQLHRILKIEYDRLGPSPHFQSDSSKPTLEISEYFVIFIDPPSFDQEFLLPDPIPGLRLFYNAALHTLILRMSAPGHSQVAGELHAAVLIALLPMGLKQKIQVYGGVNVPVGNGNIKQPDGGWGPIRHARGVPIRPGVVVEVGVSESETKLRNDARMWVDPARGEAEMAITLEVNRRKSQLKFDTWEWDSGVQHPHIHTILRDRKVW
;
A
#
# COMPACT_ATOMS: atom_id res chain seq x y z
N MET A 1 9.91 23.22 10.50
CA MET A 1 10.06 21.89 11.13
C MET A 1 9.31 20.90 10.25
N THR A 2 10.06 20.15 9.44
CA THR A 2 9.93 18.70 9.22
C THR A 2 8.55 18.02 9.30
N GLU A 3 7.59 18.35 8.41
CA GLU A 3 6.39 17.50 8.18
C GLU A 3 6.74 16.09 7.69
N SER A 4 7.88 15.91 7.00
CA SER A 4 8.31 14.60 6.48
C SER A 4 8.85 13.64 7.53
N GLN A 5 9.28 14.17 8.68
CA GLN A 5 9.84 13.39 9.79
C GLN A 5 8.70 12.92 10.71
N SER A 6 7.67 13.76 10.90
CA SER A 6 6.49 13.43 11.69
C SER A 6 5.63 12.33 11.06
N ASP A 7 5.41 12.33 9.74
CA ASP A 7 4.52 11.36 9.11
C ASP A 7 5.01 9.91 9.21
N VAL A 8 6.33 9.71 9.27
CA VAL A 8 6.91 8.36 9.37
C VAL A 8 7.17 7.94 10.81
N GLU A 9 7.48 8.86 11.71
CA GLU A 9 7.38 8.56 13.15
C GLU A 9 5.95 8.11 13.50
N VAL A 10 4.93 8.83 13.01
CA VAL A 10 3.52 8.44 13.14
C VAL A 10 3.26 7.08 12.48
N PHE A 11 3.79 6.81 11.28
CA PHE A 11 3.62 5.51 10.65
C PHE A 11 4.27 4.36 11.44
N LEU A 12 5.48 4.57 11.98
CA LEU A 12 6.19 3.58 12.78
C LEU A 12 5.53 3.35 14.15
N GLU A 13 4.90 4.38 14.71
CA GLU A 13 4.07 4.33 15.93
C GLU A 13 2.77 3.57 15.69
N ASP A 14 2.18 3.69 14.49
CA ASP A 14 0.95 3.01 14.07
C ASP A 14 1.16 1.54 13.65
N LEU A 15 2.39 1.03 13.63
CA LEU A 15 2.65 -0.38 13.32
C LEU A 15 2.18 -1.29 14.47
N PRO A 16 1.60 -2.47 14.18
CA PRO A 16 1.19 -3.41 15.22
C PRO A 16 2.35 -3.72 16.18
N PRO A 17 2.11 -3.86 17.50
CA PRO A 17 3.16 -4.14 18.48
C PRO A 17 3.99 -5.40 18.20
N SER A 18 3.42 -6.36 17.46
CA SER A 18 4.07 -7.60 17.01
C SER A 18 5.00 -7.42 15.80
N THR A 19 5.18 -6.19 15.32
CA THR A 19 6.05 -5.88 14.16
C THR A 19 7.52 -6.03 14.55
N ASN A 20 8.17 -7.04 13.96
CA ASN A 20 9.60 -7.29 14.14
C ASN A 20 10.46 -6.25 13.40
N ARG A 21 11.67 -6.01 13.93
CA ARG A 21 12.63 -5.05 13.40
C ARG A 21 14.00 -5.73 13.24
N TYR A 22 14.66 -5.47 12.12
CA TYR A 22 15.92 -6.10 11.72
C TYR A 22 16.91 -5.05 11.20
N THR A 23 18.19 -5.39 11.16
CA THR A 23 19.22 -4.62 10.46
C THR A 23 19.61 -5.39 9.20
N TYR A 24 19.73 -4.68 8.08
CA TYR A 24 20.11 -5.27 6.81
C TYR A 24 21.55 -5.77 6.81
N GLU A 25 21.74 -7.05 6.46
CA GLU A 25 23.08 -7.68 6.31
C GLU A 25 23.25 -8.35 4.93
N GLY A 26 22.36 -8.04 3.98
CA GLY A 26 22.40 -8.56 2.60
C GLY A 26 21.25 -9.51 2.25
N LYS A 27 21.13 -9.82 0.94
CA LYS A 27 19.98 -10.55 0.38
C LYS A 27 19.75 -11.91 1.02
N GLU A 28 20.80 -12.67 1.33
CA GLU A 28 20.64 -13.99 1.94
C GLU A 28 19.98 -13.91 3.32
N GLN A 29 20.28 -12.86 4.09
CA GLN A 29 19.64 -12.60 5.37
C GLN A 29 18.17 -12.19 5.16
N LEU A 30 17.90 -11.30 4.20
CA LEU A 30 16.54 -10.89 3.83
C LEU A 30 15.64 -12.09 3.46
N HIS A 31 16.13 -13.03 2.64
CA HIS A 31 15.36 -14.22 2.28
C HIS A 31 15.02 -15.08 3.51
N ARG A 32 15.93 -15.19 4.47
CA ARG A 32 15.67 -15.90 5.74
C ARG A 32 14.64 -15.16 6.59
N ILE A 33 14.75 -13.84 6.71
CA ILE A 33 13.78 -12.99 7.42
C ILE A 33 12.39 -13.16 6.79
N LEU A 34 12.29 -13.03 5.47
CA LEU A 34 11.03 -13.22 4.74
C LEU A 34 10.40 -14.58 5.05
N LYS A 35 11.19 -15.66 5.01
CA LYS A 35 10.68 -17.00 5.35
C LYS A 35 10.14 -17.07 6.78
N ILE A 36 10.90 -16.55 7.75
CA ILE A 36 10.49 -16.52 9.17
C ILE A 36 9.19 -15.74 9.35
N GLU A 37 9.09 -14.57 8.72
CA GLU A 37 7.93 -13.68 8.82
C GLU A 37 6.69 -14.28 8.14
N TYR A 38 6.84 -14.93 6.98
CA TYR A 38 5.77 -15.69 6.34
C TYR A 38 5.31 -16.89 7.18
N ASP A 39 6.25 -17.65 7.74
CA ASP A 39 5.94 -18.78 8.63
C ASP A 39 5.22 -18.31 9.90
N ARG A 40 5.60 -17.13 10.44
CA ARG A 40 4.94 -16.50 11.59
C ARG A 40 3.52 -16.09 11.27
N LEU A 41 3.29 -15.46 10.10
CA LEU A 41 1.95 -15.06 9.66
C LEU A 41 1.03 -16.28 9.45
N GLY A 42 1.62 -17.42 9.06
CA GLY A 42 0.96 -18.70 8.84
C GLY A 42 0.07 -18.71 7.58
N PRO A 43 -0.43 -19.89 7.16
CA PRO A 43 -1.52 -19.95 6.21
C PRO A 43 -2.73 -19.24 6.85
N SER A 44 -3.21 -18.19 6.18
CA SER A 44 -4.37 -17.37 6.53
C SER A 44 -5.37 -18.08 7.46
N PRO A 45 -5.83 -17.47 8.57
CA PRO A 45 -6.80 -18.07 9.47
C PRO A 45 -8.14 -18.26 8.72
N HIS A 46 -8.29 -19.40 8.04
CA HIS A 46 -9.57 -19.90 7.59
C HIS A 46 -10.19 -20.71 8.73
N PHE A 47 -11.32 -20.18 9.22
CA PHE A 47 -12.40 -20.92 9.85
C PHE A 47 -12.07 -21.74 11.10
N GLN A 48 -11.91 -21.02 12.22
CA GLN A 48 -12.62 -21.29 13.47
C GLN A 48 -12.25 -20.18 14.47
N SER A 49 -13.13 -19.18 14.62
CA SER A 49 -13.04 -18.34 15.82
C SER A 49 -13.58 -19.16 16.99
N ASP A 50 -12.71 -19.90 17.65
CA ASP A 50 -12.94 -20.21 19.06
C ASP A 50 -12.72 -18.88 19.80
N SER A 51 -13.81 -18.24 20.21
CA SER A 51 -13.87 -16.89 20.80
C SER A 51 -13.22 -16.76 22.18
N SER A 52 -12.42 -17.75 22.58
CA SER A 52 -11.90 -17.92 23.94
C SER A 52 -10.41 -17.62 24.09
N LYS A 53 -9.67 -17.36 23.00
CA LYS A 53 -8.26 -16.95 23.07
C LYS A 53 -8.05 -15.54 22.49
N PRO A 54 -7.31 -14.66 23.19
CA PRO A 54 -6.84 -13.43 22.57
C PRO A 54 -5.92 -13.84 21.41
N THR A 55 -6.41 -13.71 20.18
CA THR A 55 -5.56 -13.79 18.99
C THR A 55 -4.54 -12.68 19.12
N LEU A 56 -3.29 -13.01 19.43
CA LEU A 56 -2.19 -12.07 19.22
C LEU A 56 -2.27 -11.66 17.75
N GLU A 57 -2.53 -10.38 17.50
CA GLU A 57 -2.56 -9.83 16.16
C GLU A 57 -1.13 -9.90 15.62
N ILE A 58 -0.89 -10.86 14.73
CA ILE A 58 0.41 -11.04 14.10
C ILE A 58 0.52 -10.00 12.98
N SER A 59 1.54 -9.15 13.05
CA SER A 59 1.77 -8.11 12.07
C SER A 59 2.04 -8.72 10.70
N GLU A 60 1.42 -8.14 9.67
CA GLU A 60 1.76 -8.35 8.26
C GLU A 60 3.01 -7.54 7.86
N TYR A 61 3.55 -6.75 8.79
CA TYR A 61 4.72 -5.91 8.60
C TYR A 61 5.95 -6.45 9.32
N PHE A 62 7.09 -6.11 8.76
CA PHE A 62 8.37 -6.07 9.45
C PHE A 62 9.19 -4.89 8.94
N VAL A 63 10.15 -4.46 9.75
CA VAL A 63 10.98 -3.28 9.46
C VAL A 63 12.43 -3.70 9.33
N ILE A 64 13.13 -3.12 8.35
CA ILE A 64 14.56 -3.28 8.13
C ILE A 64 15.21 -1.91 8.20
N PHE A 65 16.20 -1.75 9.07
CA PHE A 65 17.14 -0.63 9.02
C PHE A 65 18.19 -0.92 7.96
N ILE A 66 18.35 -0.03 6.99
CA ILE A 66 19.17 -0.23 5.79
C ILE A 66 19.87 1.07 5.41
N ASP A 67 21.17 1.02 5.13
CA ASP A 67 21.90 2.19 4.66
C ASP A 67 21.47 2.58 3.22
N PRO A 68 21.51 3.88 2.87
CA PRO A 68 21.08 4.33 1.55
C PRO A 68 21.78 3.65 0.37
N PRO A 69 23.11 3.43 0.37
CA PRO A 69 23.78 2.69 -0.71
C PRO A 69 23.21 1.28 -0.94
N SER A 70 23.00 0.50 0.12
CA SER A 70 22.38 -0.83 -0.01
C SER A 70 20.94 -0.76 -0.50
N PHE A 71 20.16 0.23 -0.07
CA PHE A 71 18.81 0.44 -0.58
C PHE A 71 18.82 0.74 -2.10
N ASP A 72 19.65 1.69 -2.52
CA ASP A 72 19.74 2.14 -3.91
C ASP A 72 20.17 1.01 -4.85
N GLN A 73 21.14 0.20 -4.43
CA GLN A 73 21.66 -0.89 -5.24
C GLN A 73 20.68 -2.06 -5.38
N GLU A 74 19.84 -2.29 -4.38
CA GLU A 74 19.13 -3.57 -4.25
C GLU A 74 17.60 -3.48 -4.34
N PHE A 75 17.01 -2.32 -4.04
CA PHE A 75 15.55 -2.16 -3.92
C PHE A 75 14.96 -1.09 -4.85
N LEU A 76 15.78 -0.25 -5.50
CA LEU A 76 15.28 0.71 -6.49
C LEU A 76 14.87 0.06 -7.82
N LEU A 77 15.48 -1.06 -8.16
CA LEU A 77 15.03 -1.88 -9.28
C LEU A 77 13.72 -2.57 -8.88
N PRO A 78 12.73 -2.68 -9.79
CA PRO A 78 11.47 -3.35 -9.49
C PRO A 78 11.75 -4.76 -8.94
N ASP A 79 11.38 -4.97 -7.67
CA ASP A 79 11.76 -6.16 -6.92
C ASP A 79 10.90 -7.36 -7.36
N PRO A 80 11.51 -8.52 -7.68
CA PRO A 80 10.82 -9.72 -8.16
C PRO A 80 10.08 -10.50 -7.08
N ILE A 81 10.00 -10.07 -5.80
CA ILE A 81 9.35 -10.84 -4.73
C ILE A 81 7.83 -10.61 -4.77
N PRO A 82 7.05 -11.52 -5.37
CA PRO A 82 5.63 -11.30 -5.56
C PRO A 82 4.94 -11.30 -4.19
N GLY A 83 4.04 -10.34 -3.98
CA GLY A 83 3.30 -10.22 -2.74
C GLY A 83 4.01 -9.44 -1.63
N LEU A 84 5.20 -8.89 -1.85
CA LEU A 84 5.80 -7.91 -0.94
C LEU A 84 5.44 -6.48 -1.40
N ARG A 85 5.20 -5.58 -0.44
CA ARG A 85 5.04 -4.14 -0.67
C ARG A 85 6.02 -3.38 0.20
N LEU A 86 6.68 -2.38 -0.38
CA LEU A 86 7.71 -1.61 0.30
C LEU A 86 7.31 -0.16 0.53
N PHE A 87 7.76 0.37 1.65
CA PHE A 87 7.85 1.80 1.92
C PHE A 87 9.22 2.11 2.53
N TYR A 88 10.03 2.89 1.83
CA TYR A 88 11.33 3.37 2.27
C TYR A 88 11.23 4.82 2.74
N ASN A 89 11.76 5.08 3.93
CA ASN A 89 11.99 6.42 4.44
C ASN A 89 13.49 6.73 4.45
N ALA A 90 13.87 7.75 3.68
CA ALA A 90 15.26 8.16 3.54
C ALA A 90 15.81 8.86 4.79
N ALA A 91 14.99 9.63 5.51
CA ALA A 91 15.45 10.35 6.71
C ALA A 91 15.81 9.41 7.87
N LEU A 92 15.09 8.28 7.97
CA LEU A 92 15.24 7.29 9.03
C LEU A 92 16.04 6.06 8.59
N HIS A 93 16.49 5.98 7.34
CA HIS A 93 17.18 4.82 6.79
C HIS A 93 16.41 3.51 7.07
N THR A 94 15.10 3.57 6.85
CA THR A 94 14.16 2.53 7.30
C THR A 94 13.32 2.05 6.13
N LEU A 95 13.33 0.73 5.92
CA LEU A 95 12.51 0.03 4.94
C LEU A 95 11.40 -0.74 5.67
N ILE A 96 10.16 -0.39 5.40
CA ILE A 96 8.99 -1.05 5.95
C ILE A 96 8.42 -1.96 4.89
N LEU A 97 8.38 -3.26 5.21
CA LEU A 97 7.98 -4.31 4.29
C LEU A 97 6.66 -4.90 4.78
N ARG A 98 5.68 -4.96 3.89
CA ARG A 98 4.38 -5.56 4.14
C ARG A 98 4.20 -6.80 3.29
N MET A 99 3.91 -7.91 3.94
CA MET A 99 3.55 -9.16 3.28
C MET A 99 2.07 -9.11 2.91
N SER A 100 1.76 -9.28 1.63
CA SER A 100 0.38 -9.27 1.15
C SER A 100 -0.31 -10.56 1.57
N ALA A 101 -1.02 -10.53 2.71
CA ALA A 101 -1.82 -11.67 3.13
C ALA A 101 -2.86 -12.03 2.05
N PRO A 102 -3.33 -13.29 1.98
CA PRO A 102 -4.24 -13.72 0.93
C PRO A 102 -5.52 -12.86 0.81
N GLY A 103 -6.04 -12.39 1.94
CA GLY A 103 -7.21 -11.50 1.95
C GLY A 103 -6.94 -10.15 1.31
N HIS A 104 -5.74 -9.59 1.50
CA HIS A 104 -5.33 -8.35 0.87
C HIS A 104 -5.22 -8.52 -0.65
N SER A 105 -4.45 -9.53 -1.08
CA SER A 105 -4.24 -9.84 -2.49
C SER A 105 -5.55 -10.14 -3.22
N GLN A 106 -6.47 -10.87 -2.57
CA GLN A 106 -7.78 -11.17 -3.13
C GLN A 106 -8.62 -9.91 -3.32
N VAL A 107 -8.71 -9.05 -2.30
CA VAL A 107 -9.53 -7.82 -2.37
C VAL A 107 -8.99 -6.86 -3.43
N ALA A 108 -7.67 -6.65 -3.47
CA ALA A 108 -7.04 -5.83 -4.51
C ALA A 108 -7.28 -6.41 -5.92
N GLY A 109 -7.18 -7.73 -6.06
CA GLY A 109 -7.42 -8.43 -7.32
C GLY A 109 -8.87 -8.33 -7.81
N GLU A 110 -9.85 -8.48 -6.91
CA GLU A 110 -11.28 -8.35 -7.23
C GLU A 110 -11.64 -6.90 -7.61
N LEU A 111 -11.11 -5.91 -6.89
CA LEU A 111 -11.27 -4.50 -7.25
C LEU A 111 -10.68 -4.23 -8.63
N HIS A 112 -9.49 -4.79 -8.91
CA HIS A 112 -8.87 -4.67 -10.22
C HIS A 112 -9.73 -5.27 -11.34
N ALA A 113 -10.26 -6.48 -11.13
CA ALA A 113 -11.16 -7.12 -12.09
C ALA A 113 -12.42 -6.26 -12.33
N ALA A 114 -13.04 -5.73 -11.27
CA ALA A 114 -14.22 -4.87 -11.36
C ALA A 114 -13.96 -3.60 -12.17
N VAL A 115 -12.81 -2.94 -11.95
CA VAL A 115 -12.39 -1.76 -12.73
C VAL A 115 -12.21 -2.13 -14.20
N LEU A 116 -11.52 -3.23 -14.51
CA LEU A 116 -11.34 -3.66 -15.90
C LEU A 116 -12.67 -3.98 -16.59
N ILE A 117 -13.63 -4.59 -15.88
CA ILE A 117 -14.97 -4.85 -16.40
C ILE A 117 -15.70 -3.54 -16.72
N ALA A 118 -15.60 -2.54 -15.85
CA ALA A 118 -16.21 -1.22 -16.09
C ALA A 118 -15.58 -0.47 -17.27
N LEU A 119 -14.27 -0.65 -17.51
CA LEU A 119 -13.55 -0.01 -18.61
C LEU A 119 -13.73 -0.69 -19.98
N LEU A 120 -14.18 -1.95 -20.00
CA LEU A 120 -14.44 -2.70 -21.23
C LEU A 120 -15.45 -2.00 -22.17
N PRO A 121 -16.68 -1.65 -21.75
CA PRO A 121 -17.65 -1.00 -22.64
C PRO A 121 -17.22 0.40 -23.09
N MET A 122 -16.26 1.02 -22.40
CA MET A 122 -15.70 2.33 -22.76
C MET A 122 -14.58 2.23 -23.81
N GLY A 123 -14.15 1.01 -24.18
CA GLY A 123 -13.00 0.81 -25.08
C GLY A 123 -11.66 1.30 -24.50
N LEU A 124 -11.57 1.36 -23.16
CA LEU A 124 -10.40 1.88 -22.44
C LEU A 124 -9.48 0.79 -21.91
N LYS A 125 -9.94 -0.48 -21.83
CA LYS A 125 -9.14 -1.59 -21.29
C LYS A 125 -7.75 -1.70 -21.94
N GLN A 126 -7.65 -1.55 -23.27
CA GLN A 126 -6.37 -1.63 -23.99
C GLN A 126 -5.60 -0.31 -24.03
N LYS A 127 -6.06 0.73 -23.31
CA LYS A 127 -5.41 2.04 -23.25
C LYS A 127 -4.82 2.35 -21.87
N ILE A 128 -5.03 1.45 -20.90
CA ILE A 128 -4.51 1.57 -19.54
C ILE A 128 -3.35 0.61 -19.30
N GLN A 129 -2.34 1.09 -18.58
CA GLN A 129 -1.25 0.31 -18.02
C GLN A 129 -1.55 0.06 -16.55
N VAL A 130 -1.21 -1.14 -16.08
CA VAL A 130 -1.34 -1.54 -14.68
C VAL A 130 -0.02 -1.32 -13.96
N TYR A 131 -0.09 -0.74 -12.77
CA TYR A 131 1.06 -0.44 -11.91
C TYR A 131 0.92 -1.22 -10.61
N GLY A 132 1.48 -2.43 -10.57
CA GLY A 132 1.59 -3.23 -9.35
C GLY A 132 3.05 -3.29 -8.90
N GLY A 133 3.34 -2.96 -7.64
CA GLY A 133 4.70 -3.05 -7.10
C GLY A 133 5.72 -2.11 -7.77
N VAL A 134 5.27 -0.98 -8.31
CA VAL A 134 6.16 0.03 -8.89
C VAL A 134 6.63 0.97 -7.78
N ASN A 135 7.94 1.23 -7.74
CA ASN A 135 8.54 2.19 -6.83
C ASN A 135 8.15 3.62 -7.24
N VAL A 136 7.37 4.30 -6.42
CA VAL A 136 6.98 5.68 -6.64
C VAL A 136 7.71 6.57 -5.64
N PRO A 137 8.48 7.58 -6.08
CA PRO A 137 9.00 8.61 -5.20
C PRO A 137 7.84 9.39 -4.58
N VAL A 138 7.84 9.56 -3.26
CA VAL A 138 6.76 10.25 -2.51
C VAL A 138 7.30 11.45 -1.72
N GLY A 139 8.35 12.08 -2.24
CA GLY A 139 9.01 13.26 -1.68
C GLY A 139 10.11 12.94 -0.66
N ASN A 140 11.04 13.88 -0.47
CA ASN A 140 12.12 13.80 0.54
C ASN A 140 13.01 12.53 0.47
N GLY A 141 13.18 11.96 -0.73
CA GLY A 141 13.90 10.70 -0.93
C GLY A 141 13.13 9.45 -0.53
N ASN A 142 11.90 9.58 -0.02
CA ASN A 142 11.05 8.45 0.33
C ASN A 142 10.49 7.78 -0.93
N ILE A 143 10.27 6.47 -0.84
CA ILE A 143 9.76 5.65 -1.94
C ILE A 143 8.68 4.72 -1.41
N LYS A 144 7.54 4.64 -2.07
CA LYS A 144 6.46 3.73 -1.70
C LYS A 144 5.96 2.96 -2.92
N GLN A 145 5.54 1.72 -2.71
CA GLN A 145 4.78 0.95 -3.69
C GLN A 145 3.29 0.98 -3.34
N PRO A 146 2.40 1.33 -4.28
CA PRO A 146 0.97 1.20 -4.08
C PRO A 146 0.55 -0.28 -4.12
N ASP A 147 -0.62 -0.59 -3.57
CA ASP A 147 -1.20 -1.92 -3.68
C ASP A 147 -1.55 -2.30 -5.12
N GLY A 148 -2.04 -1.31 -5.85
CA GLY A 148 -2.24 -1.35 -7.29
C GLY A 148 -2.43 0.06 -7.85
N GLY A 149 -2.51 0.15 -9.18
CA GLY A 149 -2.74 1.42 -9.83
C GLY A 149 -2.90 1.28 -11.33
N TRP A 150 -3.36 2.38 -11.93
CA TRP A 150 -3.58 2.50 -13.37
C TRP A 150 -3.08 3.84 -13.87
N GLY A 151 -2.71 3.85 -15.15
CA GLY A 151 -2.35 5.07 -15.87
C GLY A 151 -2.50 4.85 -17.37
N PRO A 152 -2.43 5.90 -18.19
CA PRO A 152 -2.45 5.75 -19.64
C PRO A 152 -1.23 4.96 -20.12
N ILE A 153 -1.39 4.09 -21.12
CA ILE A 153 -0.23 3.43 -21.77
C ILE A 153 0.66 4.47 -22.47
N ARG A 154 0.04 5.51 -23.02
CA ARG A 154 0.75 6.59 -23.72
C ARG A 154 1.05 7.71 -22.73
N HIS A 155 2.32 7.82 -22.38
CA HIS A 155 2.84 8.92 -21.57
C HIS A 155 3.28 10.09 -22.45
N ALA A 156 3.05 11.31 -21.99
CA ALA A 156 3.64 12.49 -22.63
C ALA A 156 5.16 12.44 -22.49
N ARG A 157 5.89 12.89 -23.53
CA ARG A 157 7.36 12.89 -23.47
C ARG A 157 7.83 13.75 -22.31
N GLY A 158 8.75 13.21 -21.51
CA GLY A 158 9.31 13.91 -20.35
C GLY A 158 8.48 13.78 -19.07
N VAL A 159 7.31 13.14 -19.11
CA VAL A 159 6.54 12.82 -17.89
C VAL A 159 7.03 11.49 -17.34
N PRO A 160 7.42 11.41 -16.05
CA PRO A 160 7.80 10.15 -15.43
C PRO A 160 6.66 9.12 -15.48
N ILE A 161 7.00 7.88 -15.82
CA ILE A 161 6.04 6.76 -15.84
C ILE A 161 5.62 6.48 -14.40
N ARG A 162 4.37 6.80 -14.06
CA ARG A 162 3.78 6.59 -12.74
C ARG A 162 2.28 6.29 -12.87
N PRO A 163 1.64 5.66 -11.87
CA PRO A 163 0.18 5.54 -11.85
C PRO A 163 -0.47 6.93 -11.75
N GLY A 164 -1.50 7.18 -12.55
CA GLY A 164 -2.37 8.33 -12.38
C GLY A 164 -3.47 8.06 -11.34
N VAL A 165 -3.89 6.81 -11.22
CA VAL A 165 -4.82 6.35 -10.18
C VAL A 165 -4.13 5.28 -9.35
N VAL A 166 -4.16 5.42 -8.02
CA VAL A 166 -3.59 4.44 -7.09
C VAL A 166 -4.67 3.82 -6.20
N VAL A 167 -4.39 2.61 -5.72
CA VAL A 167 -5.24 1.87 -4.80
C VAL A 167 -4.46 1.54 -3.54
N GLU A 168 -5.11 1.69 -2.39
CA GLU A 168 -4.66 1.17 -1.09
C GLU A 168 -5.81 0.39 -0.44
N VAL A 169 -5.52 -0.82 0.04
CA VAL A 169 -6.54 -1.73 0.59
C VAL A 169 -6.25 -2.01 2.07
N GLY A 170 -7.13 -1.51 2.95
CA GLY A 170 -7.03 -1.78 4.38
C GLY A 170 -7.89 -2.96 4.79
N VAL A 171 -7.25 -4.10 5.04
CA VAL A 171 -7.89 -5.28 5.66
C VAL A 171 -7.64 -5.30 7.18
N SER A 172 -6.38 -5.11 7.56
CA SER A 172 -5.87 -5.01 8.93
C SER A 172 -5.50 -3.57 9.30
N GLU A 173 -5.34 -2.70 8.30
CA GLU A 173 -4.92 -1.32 8.47
C GLU A 173 -6.04 -0.44 9.03
N SER A 174 -5.66 0.56 9.84
CA SER A 174 -6.60 1.52 10.40
C SER A 174 -7.10 2.49 9.33
N GLU A 175 -8.31 3.03 9.52
CA GLU A 175 -8.86 4.08 8.64
C GLU A 175 -7.93 5.31 8.59
N THR A 176 -7.29 5.66 9.71
CA THR A 176 -6.32 6.75 9.80
C THR A 176 -5.14 6.52 8.86
N LYS A 177 -4.60 5.30 8.84
CA LYS A 177 -3.50 4.94 7.94
C LYS A 177 -3.90 5.05 6.48
N LEU A 178 -5.04 4.48 6.09
CA LEU A 178 -5.55 4.58 4.71
C LEU A 178 -5.73 6.03 4.27
N ARG A 179 -6.26 6.88 5.16
CA ARG A 179 -6.42 8.31 4.91
C ARG A 179 -5.09 9.02 4.72
N ASN A 180 -4.08 8.70 5.54
CA ASN A 180 -2.75 9.30 5.42
C ASN A 180 -2.06 8.86 4.12
N ASP A 181 -2.17 7.58 3.76
CA ASP A 181 -1.65 7.07 2.49
C ASP A 181 -2.34 7.76 1.30
N ALA A 182 -3.66 7.86 1.31
CA ALA A 182 -4.41 8.55 0.26
C ALA A 182 -4.01 10.02 0.10
N ARG A 183 -3.88 10.76 1.22
CA ARG A 183 -3.44 12.17 1.21
C ARG A 183 -2.06 12.32 0.59
N MET A 184 -1.10 11.48 0.99
CA MET A 184 0.24 11.47 0.41
C MET A 184 0.21 11.19 -1.09
N TRP A 185 -0.64 10.25 -1.52
CA TRP A 185 -0.70 9.88 -2.93
C TRP A 185 -1.16 11.01 -3.83
N VAL A 186 -2.20 11.74 -3.43
CA VAL A 186 -2.74 12.83 -4.26
C VAL A 186 -2.00 14.15 -4.09
N ASP A 187 -1.16 14.29 -3.07
CA ASP A 187 -0.34 15.48 -2.87
C ASP A 187 0.64 15.70 -4.04
N PRO A 188 0.57 16.85 -4.75
CA PRO A 188 1.44 17.18 -5.88
C PRO A 188 2.93 17.24 -5.54
N ALA A 189 3.29 17.48 -4.28
CA ALA A 189 4.67 17.50 -3.82
C ALA A 189 5.19 16.10 -3.43
N ARG A 190 4.30 15.08 -3.44
CA ARG A 190 4.59 13.72 -2.98
C ARG A 190 4.25 12.71 -4.07
N GLY A 191 3.12 12.01 -3.95
CA GLY A 191 2.75 10.93 -4.86
C GLY A 191 2.34 11.41 -6.25
N GLU A 192 1.78 12.62 -6.36
CA GLU A 192 1.33 13.24 -7.62
C GLU A 192 0.35 12.33 -8.42
N ALA A 193 -0.40 11.48 -7.73
CA ALA A 193 -1.50 10.74 -8.33
C ALA A 193 -2.69 11.70 -8.57
N GLU A 194 -3.35 11.55 -9.71
CA GLU A 194 -4.59 12.29 -10.01
C GLU A 194 -5.71 11.86 -9.06
N MET A 195 -5.73 10.57 -8.67
CA MET A 195 -6.70 10.01 -7.74
C MET A 195 -6.09 8.89 -6.90
N ALA A 196 -6.49 8.83 -5.62
CA ALA A 196 -6.30 7.64 -4.79
C ALA A 196 -7.65 7.00 -4.44
N ILE A 197 -7.71 5.68 -4.46
CA ILE A 197 -8.87 4.89 -4.05
C ILE A 197 -8.48 4.07 -2.81
N THR A 198 -9.13 4.32 -1.69
CA THR A 198 -8.94 3.50 -0.49
C THR A 198 -10.12 2.56 -0.32
N LEU A 199 -9.83 1.29 -0.03
CA LEU A 199 -10.83 0.29 0.28
C LEU A 199 -10.61 -0.27 1.69
N GLU A 200 -11.48 0.10 2.62
CA GLU A 200 -11.49 -0.48 3.97
C GLU A 200 -12.44 -1.68 4.03
N VAL A 201 -11.93 -2.81 4.53
CA VAL A 201 -12.66 -4.07 4.66
C VAL A 201 -12.99 -4.32 6.12
N ASN A 202 -14.21 -3.97 6.53
CA ASN A 202 -14.69 -4.29 7.88
C ASN A 202 -15.31 -5.69 7.91
N ARG A 203 -14.49 -6.70 8.21
CA ARG A 203 -14.96 -8.10 8.27
C ARG A 203 -15.98 -8.36 9.38
N ARG A 204 -15.90 -7.63 10.50
CA ARG A 204 -16.83 -7.79 11.64
C ARG A 204 -18.24 -7.35 11.28
N LYS A 205 -18.35 -6.23 10.53
CA LYS A 205 -19.63 -5.69 10.07
C LYS A 205 -20.02 -6.16 8.66
N SER A 206 -19.15 -6.95 8.01
CA SER A 206 -19.29 -7.34 6.60
C SER A 206 -19.55 -6.13 5.68
N GLN A 207 -18.77 -5.07 5.88
CA GLN A 207 -18.93 -3.80 5.19
C GLN A 207 -17.67 -3.47 4.39
N LEU A 208 -17.88 -2.88 3.21
CA LEU A 208 -16.82 -2.31 2.39
C LEU A 208 -17.03 -0.79 2.35
N LYS A 209 -15.98 -0.03 2.66
CA LYS A 209 -15.95 1.42 2.50
C LYS A 209 -14.96 1.76 1.40
N PHE A 210 -15.45 2.48 0.39
CA PHE A 210 -14.63 3.05 -0.67
C PHE A 210 -14.56 4.55 -0.46
N ASP A 211 -13.36 5.11 -0.43
CA ASP A 211 -13.17 6.55 -0.55
C ASP A 211 -12.33 6.82 -1.80
N THR A 212 -12.76 7.80 -2.60
CA THR A 212 -11.94 8.36 -3.67
C THR A 212 -11.44 9.73 -3.26
N TRP A 213 -10.17 9.97 -3.50
CA TRP A 213 -9.43 11.16 -3.08
C TRP A 213 -8.87 11.82 -4.33
N GLU A 214 -9.03 13.13 -4.44
CA GLU A 214 -8.47 13.95 -5.52
C GLU A 214 -7.92 15.24 -4.90
N TRP A 215 -6.82 15.77 -5.43
CA TRP A 215 -6.26 17.02 -4.90
C TRP A 215 -7.05 18.24 -5.40
N ASP A 216 -7.57 19.03 -4.46
CA ASP A 216 -8.17 20.32 -4.80
C ASP A 216 -7.11 21.44 -4.66
N SER A 217 -6.62 21.90 -5.81
CA SER A 217 -5.65 23.00 -5.89
C SER A 217 -6.18 24.34 -5.35
N GLY A 218 -7.50 24.54 -5.31
CA GLY A 218 -8.13 25.76 -4.82
C GLY A 218 -8.06 25.89 -3.30
N VAL A 219 -8.12 24.76 -2.58
CA VAL A 219 -8.02 24.71 -1.11
C VAL A 219 -6.73 24.07 -0.59
N GLN A 220 -5.85 23.60 -1.50
CA GLN A 220 -4.60 22.90 -1.19
C GLN A 220 -4.78 21.69 -0.27
N HIS A 221 -5.89 20.97 -0.44
CA HIS A 221 -6.23 19.79 0.36
C HIS A 221 -6.98 18.76 -0.50
N PRO A 222 -6.97 17.47 -0.13
CA PRO A 222 -7.74 16.47 -0.82
C PRO A 222 -9.25 16.63 -0.64
N HIS A 223 -9.99 16.59 -1.74
CA HIS A 223 -11.43 16.36 -1.76
C HIS A 223 -11.72 14.86 -1.68
N ILE A 224 -12.73 14.48 -0.90
CA ILE A 224 -13.03 13.09 -0.56
C ILE A 224 -14.47 12.78 -0.95
N HIS A 225 -14.68 11.70 -1.70
CA HIS A 225 -16.00 11.15 -1.95
C HIS A 225 -16.09 9.73 -1.37
N THR A 226 -17.01 9.54 -0.42
CA THR A 226 -17.18 8.29 0.32
C THR A 226 -18.39 7.51 -0.18
N ILE A 227 -18.19 6.23 -0.46
CA ILE A 227 -19.23 5.26 -0.78
C ILE A 227 -19.16 4.12 0.25
N LEU A 228 -20.19 4.01 1.08
CA LEU A 228 -20.38 2.90 2.01
C LEU A 228 -21.26 1.84 1.39
N ARG A 229 -20.81 0.58 1.39
CA ARG A 229 -21.61 -0.57 0.98
C ARG A 229 -21.72 -1.60 2.10
N ASP A 230 -22.94 -1.80 2.56
CA ASP A 230 -23.30 -2.86 3.48
C ASP A 230 -23.74 -4.10 2.69
N ARG A 231 -23.44 -5.30 3.22
CA ARG A 231 -23.91 -6.59 2.66
C ARG A 231 -25.43 -6.82 2.79
N LYS A 232 -26.25 -5.79 3.01
CA LYS A 232 -27.70 -5.96 2.98
C LYS A 232 -28.13 -6.09 1.52
N VAL A 233 -28.41 -7.32 1.11
CA VAL A 233 -28.93 -7.78 -0.18
C VAL A 233 -27.85 -8.13 -1.22
N TRP A 234 -27.51 -9.41 -1.25
CA TRP A 234 -27.32 -10.20 -2.48
C TRP A 234 -28.32 -11.36 -2.43
#